data_AF-A0A959CXT0-F1
#
_entry.id   AF-A0A959CXT0-F1
#
_cell.length_a   1.000
_cell.length_b   1.000
_cell.length_c   1.000
_cell.angle_alpha   90.00
_cell.angle_beta   90.00
_cell.angle_gamma   90.00
#
_symmetry.space_group_name_H-M   'P 1'
#
loop_
_entity.id
_entity.type
_entity.pdbx_description
1 polymer ?
#
loop_
_entity_poly.entity_id
_entity_poly.type
_entity_poly.pdbx_seq_one_letter_code
_entity_poly.pdbx_strand_id
1 'polypeptide(L)' 'RIDSTNELTVTFNQWGNWWWHKGLGMGGGYKTEQYQVINHGQDYRLVLDSIPDGAVFLYQT' A
#
# COMPACT_ATOMS: atom_id res chain seq x y z
N ARG A 1 0.20 8.08 -7.41
CA ARG A 1 -0.25 7.73 -8.78
C ARG A 1 0.10 6.27 -8.99
N ILE A 2 -0.80 5.47 -9.53
CA ILE A 2 -0.49 4.08 -9.88
C ILE A 2 0.25 4.12 -11.20
N ASP A 3 1.41 3.48 -11.26
CA ASP A 3 2.22 3.42 -12.47
C ASP A 3 1.69 2.34 -13.45
N SER A 4 2.31 2.23 -14.63
CA SER A 4 1.95 1.21 -15.62
C SER A 4 2.22 -0.23 -15.16
N THR A 5 2.78 -0.41 -13.97
CA THR A 5 3.06 -1.72 -13.36
C THR A 5 2.03 -2.13 -12.30
N ASN A 6 0.92 -1.38 -12.18
CA ASN A 6 -0.09 -1.55 -11.12
C ASN A 6 0.49 -1.40 -9.71
N GLU A 7 1.58 -0.65 -9.59
CA GLU A 7 2.23 -0.42 -8.33
C GLU A 7 1.90 0.98 -7.81
N LEU A 8 1.58 1.05 -6.53
CA LEU A 8 1.32 2.28 -5.80
C LEU A 8 2.37 2.42 -4.71
N THR A 9 3.27 3.39 -4.86
CA THR A 9 4.19 3.77 -3.80
C THR A 9 3.46 4.61 -2.76
N VAL A 10 3.55 4.18 -1.51
CA VAL A 10 3.01 4.88 -0.34
C VAL A 10 4.16 5.23 0.59
N THR A 11 4.44 6.53 0.67
CA THR A 11 5.42 7.09 1.60
C THR A 11 4.68 7.65 2.80
N PHE A 12 5.03 7.20 4.00
CA PHE A 12 4.43 7.69 5.24
C PHE A 12 5.30 8.79 5.84
N ASN A 13 4.70 9.92 6.21
CA ASN A 13 5.37 10.99 6.97
C ASN A 13 5.46 10.68 8.47
N GLN A 14 4.75 9.64 8.96
CA GLN A 14 4.77 9.20 10.35
C GLN A 14 4.78 7.66 10.43
N TRP A 15 5.85 7.13 11.03
CA TRP A 15 6.02 5.72 11.32
C TRP A 15 5.38 5.38 12.67
N GLY A 16 4.55 4.33 12.75
CA GLY A 16 4.09 3.77 14.03
C GLY A 16 2.58 3.53 14.12
N ASN A 17 1.74 4.50 13.78
CA ASN A 17 0.29 4.40 14.04
C ASN A 17 -0.39 3.24 13.29
N TRP A 18 0.11 2.87 12.12
CA TRP A 18 -0.50 1.83 11.28
C TRP A 18 -0.17 0.42 11.78
N TRP A 19 1.00 0.22 12.41
CA TRP A 19 1.38 -1.08 12.99
C TRP A 19 0.48 -1.46 14.18
N TRP A 20 0.20 -0.51 15.08
CA TRP A 20 -0.56 -0.75 16.31
C TRP A 20 -2.07 -0.89 16.08
N HIS A 21 -2.60 -0.32 15.00
CA HIS A 21 -4.04 -0.33 14.69
C HIS A 21 -4.47 -1.33 13.62
N LYS A 22 -3.65 -2.35 13.33
CA LYS A 22 -3.90 -3.32 12.23
C LYS A 22 -4.06 -2.63 10.86
N GLY A 23 -3.44 -1.47 10.67
CA GLY A 23 -3.35 -0.81 9.38
C GLY A 23 -2.38 -1.53 8.45
N LEU A 24 -2.27 -1.05 7.20
CA LEU A 24 -1.26 -1.46 6.22
C LEU A 24 0.13 -1.46 6.86
N GLY A 25 0.55 -2.63 7.32
CA GLY A 25 1.64 -2.69 8.28
C GLY A 25 1.89 -4.06 8.87
N MET A 26 1.24 -5.14 8.43
CA MET A 26 1.66 -6.50 8.82
C MET A 26 2.98 -6.90 8.13
N GLY A 27 4.04 -6.15 8.34
CA GLY A 27 5.38 -6.44 7.83
C GLY A 27 5.49 -6.48 6.30
N GLY A 28 6.69 -6.77 5.81
CA GLY A 28 6.87 -7.13 4.40
C GLY A 28 6.19 -8.47 4.12
N GLY A 29 5.42 -8.56 3.02
CA GLY A 29 4.78 -9.80 2.60
C GLY A 29 3.31 -9.95 3.02
N TYR A 30 2.69 -8.94 3.63
CA TYR A 30 1.24 -8.93 3.81
C TYR A 30 0.54 -8.97 2.45
N LYS A 31 -0.36 -9.94 2.27
CA LYS A 31 -1.11 -10.14 1.03
C LYS A 31 -2.59 -10.34 1.34
N THR A 32 -3.42 -9.67 0.54
CA THR A 32 -4.86 -9.85 0.47
C THR A 32 -5.24 -10.39 -0.90
N GLU A 33 -6.53 -10.55 -1.18
CA GLU A 33 -7.01 -10.91 -2.52
C GLU A 33 -6.83 -9.77 -3.54
N GLN A 34 -6.65 -8.53 -3.07
CA GLN A 34 -6.63 -7.33 -3.89
C GLN A 34 -5.23 -6.73 -4.05
N TYR A 35 -4.37 -6.91 -3.06
CA TYR A 35 -3.04 -6.32 -3.06
C TYR A 35 -2.03 -7.04 -2.17
N GLN A 36 -0.76 -6.83 -2.49
CA GLN A 36 0.39 -7.19 -1.69
C GLN A 36 1.15 -5.95 -1.23
N VAL A 37 1.68 -6.00 0.00
CA VAL A 37 2.51 -4.97 0.59
C VAL A 37 3.98 -5.41 0.56
N ILE A 38 4.81 -4.64 -0.13
CA ILE A 38 6.26 -4.79 -0.16
C ILE A 38 6.86 -3.67 0.69
N ASN A 39 7.62 -4.05 1.72
CA ASN A 39 8.35 -3.09 2.55
C ASN A 39 9.73 -2.83 1.92
N HIS A 40 10.03 -1.56 1.64
CA HIS A 40 11.32 -1.11 1.08
C HIS A 40 12.13 -0.32 2.11
N GLY A 41 11.87 -0.52 3.41
CA GLY A 41 12.54 0.13 4.52
C GLY A 41 12.02 1.53 4.81
N GLN A 42 12.07 2.45 3.84
CA GLN A 42 11.66 3.85 4.02
C GLN A 42 10.23 4.14 3.54
N ASP A 43 9.72 3.31 2.66
CA ASP A 43 8.36 3.36 2.13
C ASP A 43 7.79 1.95 1.95
N TYR A 44 6.52 1.91 1.58
CA TYR A 44 5.84 0.68 1.20
C TYR A 44 5.36 0.78 -0.23
N ARG A 45 5.49 -0.31 -0.97
CA ARG A 45 4.90 -0.47 -2.29
C ARG A 45 3.71 -1.39 -2.19
N LEU A 46 2.56 -0.91 -2.65
CA LEU A 46 1.36 -1.71 -2.84
C LEU A 46 1.38 -2.22 -4.27
N VAL A 47 1.45 -3.53 -4.44
CA VAL A 47 1.26 -4.19 -5.72
C VAL A 47 -0.20 -4.59 -5.79
N LEU A 48 -0.96 -3.98 -6.70
CA LEU A 48 -2.38 -4.27 -6.88
C LEU A 48 -2.53 -5.43 -7.87
N ASP A 49 -3.17 -6.52 -7.45
CA ASP A 49 -3.35 -7.70 -8.30
C ASP A 49 -4.30 -7.39 -9.48
N SER A 50 -5.31 -6.55 -9.22
CA SER A 50 -6.15 -5.94 -10.25
C SER A 50 -6.77 -4.64 -9.74
N ILE A 51 -7.02 -3.69 -10.63
CA ILE A 51 -7.73 -2.45 -10.32
C ILE A 51 -9.11 -2.58 -10.95
N PRO A 52 -10.19 -2.67 -10.17
CA PRO A 52 -11.54 -2.70 -10.71
C PRO A 52 -11.83 -1.45 -11.54
N ASP A 53 -12.61 -1.60 -12.61
CA ASP A 53 -13.10 -0.46 -13.38
C ASP A 53 -13.88 0.49 -12.47
N GLY A 54 -13.49 1.77 -12.48
CA GLY A 54 -14.09 2.80 -11.63
C GLY A 54 -13.59 2.86 -10.19
N ALA A 55 -12.52 2.13 -9.84
CA ALA A 55 -11.91 2.25 -8.52
C ALA A 55 -11.42 3.68 -8.23
N VAL A 56 -11.66 4.14 -6.99
CA VAL A 56 -11.23 5.46 -6.51
C VAL A 56 -10.22 5.28 -5.38
N PHE A 57 -9.09 5.98 -5.48
CA PHE A 57 -8.04 6.00 -4.47
C PHE A 57 -8.12 7.30 -3.68
N LEU A 58 -8.41 7.19 -2.38
CA LEU A 58 -8.41 8.32 -1.46
C LEU A 58 -7.02 8.41 -0.81
N TYR A 59 -6.44 9.60 -0.82
CA TYR A 59 -5.16 9.90 -0.15
C TYR A 59 -5.27 11.23 0.58
N GLN A 60 -4.51 11.37 1.67
CA GLN A 60 -4.38 12.60 2.44
C GLN A 60 -2.94 13.11 2.30
N THR A 61 -2.79 14.38 1.94
CA THR A 61 -1.51 15.10 1.84
C THR A 61 -1.10 15.70 3.17
#